data_AF-A0A5C8UKE8-F1
#
_entry.id   AF-A0A5C8UKE8-F1
#
_cell.length_a   1.000
_cell.length_b   1.000
_cell.length_c   1.000
_cell.angle_alpha   90.00
_cell.angle_beta   90.00
_cell.angle_gamma   90.00
#
_symmetry.space_group_name_H-M   'P 1'
#
loop_
_entity.id
_entity.type
_entity.pdbx_description
1 polymer ?
#
loop_
_entity_poly.entity_id
_entity_poly.type
_entity_poly.pdbx_seq_one_letter_code
_entity_poly.pdbx_strand_id
1 'polypeptide(L)'
;MRSRFQPDEFFGQQPASRTELPNPEPLLVNLTRCVIEILSGARELEQISRWVTDDVYRHLLKRVVLSARARDARGRAVARPTFTIGSTTISEPRDGVVEAVVIVHGRARTRAVAIRLEGLDNRWRAAAINVL
;
A
#
# COMPACT_ATOMS: atom_id res chain seq x y z
N MET A 1 14.20 38.50 -18.20
CA MET A 1 13.41 37.70 -17.26
C MET A 1 14.11 36.36 -17.08
N ARG A 2 15.02 36.24 -16.09
CA ARG A 2 15.81 35.02 -15.87
C ARG A 2 15.01 34.10 -14.95
N SER A 3 14.65 32.92 -15.46
CA SER A 3 14.05 31.86 -14.65
C SER A 3 15.02 31.51 -13.52
N ARG A 4 14.54 31.58 -12.29
CA ARG A 4 15.30 31.25 -11.09
C ARG A 4 15.46 29.72 -11.09
N PHE A 5 16.62 29.23 -11.52
CA PHE A 5 16.98 27.83 -11.36
C PHE A 5 16.76 27.42 -9.90
N GLN A 6 15.87 26.46 -9.66
CA GLN A 6 15.61 25.87 -8.36
C GLN A 6 16.16 24.43 -8.39
N PRO A 7 17.38 24.19 -7.86
CA PRO A 7 18.07 22.90 -7.98
C PRO A 7 17.27 21.71 -7.42
N ASP A 8 16.39 21.98 -6.44
CA ASP A 8 15.58 20.95 -5.76
C ASP A 8 14.60 20.24 -6.70
N GLU A 9 14.16 20.89 -7.78
CA GLU A 9 13.28 20.26 -8.78
C GLU A 9 14.01 19.23 -9.66
N PHE A 10 15.33 19.34 -9.81
CA PHE A 10 16.12 18.47 -10.69
C PHE A 10 16.56 17.16 -10.02
N PHE A 11 16.60 17.12 -8.68
CA PHE A 11 17.00 15.96 -7.87
C PHE A 11 15.83 15.33 -7.09
N GLY A 12 14.59 15.80 -7.31
CA GLY A 12 13.37 15.22 -6.73
C GLY A 12 12.88 13.97 -7.47
N GLN A 13 11.97 13.22 -6.84
CA GLN A 13 11.32 12.06 -7.48
C GLN A 13 10.57 12.53 -8.73
N GLN A 14 10.84 11.90 -9.88
CA GLN A 14 10.23 12.31 -11.14
C GLN A 14 8.95 11.52 -11.37
N PRO A 15 7.81 12.20 -11.67
CA PRO A 15 6.60 11.51 -12.10
C PRO A 15 6.89 10.65 -13.33
N ALA A 16 6.48 9.39 -13.28
CA ALA A 16 6.62 8.46 -14.40
C ALA A 16 5.29 8.33 -15.15
N SER A 17 5.34 8.30 -16.49
CA SER A 17 4.15 8.06 -17.30
C SER A 17 3.63 6.64 -17.10
N ARG A 18 2.32 6.43 -17.24
CA ARG A 18 1.71 5.10 -17.16
C ARG A 18 2.32 4.10 -18.15
N THR A 19 2.77 4.57 -19.32
CA THR A 19 3.38 3.73 -20.36
C THR A 19 4.76 3.20 -19.97
N GLU A 20 5.43 3.87 -19.03
CA GLU A 20 6.76 3.51 -18.52
C GLU A 20 6.68 2.61 -17.29
N LEU A 21 5.46 2.37 -16.78
CA LEU A 21 5.19 1.61 -15.56
C LEU A 21 4.70 0.20 -15.87
N PRO A 22 5.10 -0.81 -15.06
CA PRO A 22 4.61 -2.17 -15.23
C PRO A 22 3.13 -2.29 -14.91
N ASN A 23 2.51 -3.42 -15.27
CA ASN A 23 1.13 -3.73 -14.84
C ASN A 23 1.00 -3.57 -13.30
N PRO A 24 0.07 -2.73 -12.80
CA PRO A 24 -0.08 -2.48 -11.36
C PRO A 24 -0.70 -3.65 -10.59
N GLU A 25 -1.48 -4.52 -11.25
CA GLU A 25 -2.30 -5.55 -10.57
C GLU A 25 -1.50 -6.51 -9.68
N PRO A 26 -0.35 -7.08 -10.12
CA PRO A 26 0.46 -7.94 -9.26
C PRO A 26 0.95 -7.22 -7.99
N LEU A 27 1.28 -5.94 -8.09
CA LEU A 27 1.70 -5.16 -6.92
C LEU A 27 0.52 -4.89 -5.98
N LEU A 28 -0.66 -4.54 -6.50
CA LEU A 28 -1.87 -4.32 -5.72
C LEU A 28 -2.26 -5.55 -4.90
N VAL A 29 -2.27 -6.72 -5.54
CA VAL A 29 -2.58 -8.00 -4.89
C VAL A 29 -1.55 -8.34 -3.81
N ASN A 30 -0.26 -8.18 -4.12
CA ASN A 30 0.82 -8.48 -3.17
C ASN A 30 0.85 -7.52 -1.98
N LEU A 31 0.68 -6.21 -2.21
CA LEU A 31 0.57 -5.22 -1.13
C LEU A 31 -0.62 -5.51 -0.24
N THR A 32 -1.78 -5.84 -0.83
CA THR A 32 -2.97 -6.23 -0.08
C THR A 32 -2.68 -7.42 0.83
N ARG A 33 -2.08 -8.49 0.30
CA ARG A 33 -1.70 -9.67 1.09
C ARG A 33 -0.76 -9.30 2.23
N CYS A 34 0.30 -8.54 1.95
CA CYS A 34 1.27 -8.13 2.95
C CYS A 34 0.63 -7.28 4.05
N VAL A 35 -0.22 -6.33 3.71
CA VAL A 35 -0.90 -5.45 4.68
C VAL A 35 -1.80 -6.25 5.62
N ILE A 36 -2.54 -7.24 5.11
CA ILE A 36 -3.37 -8.12 5.95
C ILE A 36 -2.51 -8.99 6.89
N GLU A 37 -1.39 -9.51 6.40
CA GLU A 37 -0.42 -10.25 7.22
C GLU A 37 0.24 -9.34 8.28
N ILE A 38 0.61 -8.10 7.93
CA ILE A 38 1.21 -7.12 8.84
C ILE A 38 0.24 -6.73 9.96
N LEU A 39 -1.01 -6.40 9.61
CA LEU A 39 -2.02 -6.03 10.62
C LEU A 39 -2.42 -7.19 11.54
N SER A 40 -2.19 -8.43 11.11
CA SER A 40 -2.35 -9.63 11.94
C SER A 40 -1.05 -10.04 12.64
N GLY A 41 0.02 -9.26 12.53
CA GLY A 41 1.35 -9.49 13.12
C GLY A 41 2.08 -10.71 12.56
N ALA A 42 1.64 -11.27 11.43
CA ALA A 42 2.27 -12.41 10.79
C ALA A 42 3.41 -12.01 9.82
N ARG A 43 3.64 -10.70 9.64
CA ARG A 43 4.68 -10.12 8.78
C ARG A 43 5.14 -8.78 9.35
N GLU A 44 6.42 -8.49 9.21
CA GLU A 44 7.03 -7.21 9.57
C GLU A 44 6.77 -6.13 8.51
N LEU A 45 6.51 -4.90 8.96
CA LEU A 45 6.15 -3.77 8.08
C LEU A 45 7.32 -3.34 7.18
N GLU A 46 8.55 -3.48 7.66
CA GLU A 46 9.80 -3.14 6.97
C GLU A 46 9.89 -3.83 5.61
N GLN A 47 9.32 -5.02 5.48
CA GLN A 47 9.34 -5.78 4.24
C GLN A 47 8.66 -5.05 3.08
N ILE A 48 7.68 -4.17 3.36
CA ILE A 48 6.98 -3.42 2.31
C ILE A 48 7.46 -1.98 2.13
N SER A 49 8.41 -1.52 2.95
CA SER A 49 8.89 -0.12 3.00
C SER A 49 9.23 0.48 1.63
N ARG A 50 9.88 -0.30 0.76
CA ARG A 50 10.27 0.16 -0.59
C ARG A 50 9.11 0.45 -1.54
N TRP A 51 7.93 -0.12 -1.30
CA TRP A 51 6.77 0.02 -2.18
C TRP A 51 5.71 1.00 -1.65
N VAL A 52 5.94 1.58 -0.47
CA VAL A 52 5.01 2.54 0.14
C VAL A 52 5.72 3.87 0.31
N THR A 53 4.97 4.96 0.38
CA THR A 53 5.52 6.25 0.82
C THR A 53 5.78 6.24 2.32
N ASP A 54 6.59 7.18 2.81
CA ASP A 54 6.88 7.31 4.24
C ASP A 54 5.61 7.61 5.06
N ASP A 55 4.69 8.42 4.54
CA ASP A 55 3.41 8.69 5.19
C ASP A 55 2.54 7.43 5.34
N VAL A 56 2.48 6.58 4.30
CA VAL A 56 1.78 5.29 4.37
C VAL A 56 2.45 4.36 5.37
N TYR A 57 3.78 4.31 5.37
CA TYR A 57 4.53 3.50 6.33
C TYR A 57 4.21 3.93 7.78
N ARG A 58 4.29 5.23 8.10
CA ARG A 58 3.96 5.77 9.42
C ARG A 58 2.51 5.50 9.81
N HIS A 59 1.57 5.62 8.87
CA HIS A 59 0.16 5.31 9.10
C HIS A 59 -0.04 3.83 9.44
N LEU A 60 0.55 2.91 8.65
CA LEU A 60 0.46 1.48 8.90
C LEU A 60 1.14 1.08 10.21
N LEU A 61 2.28 1.69 10.56
CA LEU A 61 2.98 1.43 11.81
C LEU A 61 2.07 1.73 13.03
N LYS A 62 1.38 2.87 13.02
CA LYS A 62 0.39 3.19 14.06
C LYS A 62 -0.68 2.11 14.17
N ARG A 63 -1.19 1.62 13.04
CA ARG A 63 -2.20 0.55 13.01
C ARG A 63 -1.68 -0.79 13.50
N VAL A 64 -0.42 -1.14 13.22
CA VAL A 64 0.23 -2.35 13.74
C VAL A 64 0.30 -2.31 15.26
N VAL A 65 0.73 -1.20 15.84
CA VAL A 65 0.79 -1.01 17.30
C VAL A 65 -0.59 -1.17 17.94
N LEU A 66 -1.63 -0.55 17.35
CA LEU A 66 -2.99 -0.67 17.85
C LEU A 66 -3.52 -2.12 17.74
N SER A 67 -3.26 -2.79 16.63
CA SER A 67 -3.63 -4.20 16.43
C SER A 67 -2.91 -5.16 17.37
N ALA A 68 -1.64 -4.90 17.72
CA ALA A 68 -0.90 -5.68 18.72
C ALA A 68 -1.53 -5.50 20.11
N ARG A 69 -1.71 -4.26 20.57
CA ARG A 69 -2.35 -3.96 21.86
C ARG A 69 -3.75 -4.57 21.99
N ALA A 70 -4.56 -4.49 20.93
CA ALA A 70 -5.90 -5.07 20.93
C ALA A 70 -5.91 -6.61 20.98
N ARG A 71 -4.84 -7.27 20.48
CA ARG A 71 -4.68 -8.72 20.59
C ARG A 71 -4.26 -9.13 21.99
N ASP A 72 -3.27 -8.43 22.57
CA ASP A 72 -2.77 -8.69 23.92
C ASP A 72 -3.90 -8.54 24.95
N ALA A 73 -4.69 -7.47 24.86
CA ALA A 73 -5.86 -7.25 25.70
C ALA A 73 -6.94 -8.34 25.60
N ARG A 74 -6.95 -9.12 24.51
CA ARG A 74 -7.88 -10.24 24.27
C ARG A 74 -7.23 -11.61 24.50
N GLY A 75 -5.96 -11.65 24.93
CA GLY A 75 -5.19 -12.90 25.09
C GLY A 75 -5.05 -13.69 23.79
N ARG A 76 -5.08 -13.02 22.62
CA ARG A 76 -5.02 -13.70 21.32
C ARG A 76 -3.59 -13.81 20.81
N ALA A 77 -3.11 -15.03 20.64
CA ALA A 77 -1.82 -15.28 20.00
C ALA A 77 -1.78 -14.78 18.56
N VAL A 78 -0.57 -14.47 18.09
CA VAL A 78 -0.30 -14.19 16.68
C VAL A 78 -0.55 -15.46 15.86
N ALA A 79 -1.29 -15.32 14.77
CA ALA A 79 -1.54 -16.41 13.83
C ALA A 79 -1.54 -15.88 12.40
N ARG A 80 -1.03 -16.68 11.47
CA ARG A 80 -1.08 -16.31 10.04
C ARG A 80 -2.54 -16.33 9.58
N PRO A 81 -3.05 -15.24 8.99
CA PRO A 81 -4.44 -15.16 8.59
C PRO A 81 -4.70 -16.04 7.37
N THR A 82 -5.81 -16.80 7.40
CA THR A 82 -6.32 -17.52 6.22
C THR A 82 -7.34 -16.65 5.50
N PHE A 83 -7.03 -16.29 4.25
CA PHE A 83 -7.91 -15.51 3.39
C PHE A 83 -7.61 -15.79 1.90
N THR A 84 -8.58 -15.48 1.05
CA THR A 84 -8.41 -15.43 -0.40
C THR A 84 -8.51 -14.00 -0.90
N ILE A 85 -7.83 -13.72 -2.01
CA ILE A 85 -7.98 -12.46 -2.74
C ILE A 85 -9.15 -12.64 -3.71
N GLY A 86 -10.11 -11.74 -3.64
CA GLY A 86 -11.26 -11.66 -4.53
C GLY A 86 -10.97 -10.76 -5.73
N SER A 87 -11.98 -10.02 -6.16
CA SER A 87 -11.86 -9.08 -7.27
C SER A 87 -10.91 -7.93 -6.95
N THR A 88 -10.25 -7.45 -8.00
CA THR A 88 -9.45 -6.22 -8.00
C THR A 88 -10.09 -5.26 -9.01
N THR A 89 -10.60 -4.12 -8.53
CA THR A 89 -11.13 -3.05 -9.38
C THR A 89 -10.09 -1.95 -9.46
N ILE A 90 -9.75 -1.52 -10.68
CA ILE A 90 -8.68 -0.56 -10.96
C ILE A 90 -9.27 0.61 -11.75
N SER A 91 -8.86 1.82 -11.40
CA SER A 91 -9.13 3.08 -12.09
C SER A 91 -7.82 3.85 -12.28
N GLU A 92 -7.68 4.54 -13.40
CA GLU A 92 -6.51 5.36 -13.73
C GLU A 92 -6.95 6.83 -13.88
N PRO A 93 -7.13 7.56 -12.76
CA PRO A 93 -7.76 8.89 -12.77
C PRO A 93 -6.86 9.97 -13.39
N ARG A 94 -5.55 9.73 -13.44
CA ARG A 94 -4.55 10.58 -14.10
C ARG A 94 -3.39 9.73 -14.57
N ASP A 95 -2.62 10.24 -15.52
CA ASP A 95 -1.40 9.57 -15.97
C ASP A 95 -0.44 9.32 -14.78
N GLY A 96 0.20 8.14 -14.80
CA GLY A 96 1.08 7.70 -13.72
C GLY A 96 0.39 7.42 -12.38
N VAL A 97 -0.95 7.34 -12.32
CA VAL A 97 -1.68 7.03 -11.08
C VAL A 97 -2.72 5.95 -11.28
N VAL A 98 -2.76 5.05 -10.27
CA VAL A 98 -3.73 3.98 -10.16
C VAL A 98 -4.44 4.09 -8.84
N GLU A 99 -5.77 4.02 -8.86
CA GLU A 99 -6.60 3.79 -7.69
C GLU A 99 -7.25 2.43 -7.81
N ALA A 100 -7.19 1.65 -6.73
CA ALA A 100 -7.70 0.30 -6.75
C ALA A 100 -8.38 -0.09 -5.45
N VAL A 101 -9.34 -1.00 -5.57
CA VAL A 101 -9.96 -1.69 -4.46
C VAL A 101 -9.77 -3.18 -4.66
N VAL A 102 -9.13 -3.83 -3.69
CA VAL A 102 -8.94 -5.28 -3.66
C VAL A 102 -9.84 -5.88 -2.59
N ILE A 103 -10.67 -6.85 -2.97
CA ILE A 103 -11.53 -7.57 -2.04
C ILE A 103 -10.74 -8.71 -1.38
N VAL A 104 -10.89 -8.86 -0.07
CA VAL A 104 -10.25 -9.90 0.73
C VAL A 104 -11.31 -10.69 1.47
N HIS A 105 -11.41 -11.99 1.18
CA HIS A 105 -12.34 -12.89 1.85
C HIS A 105 -11.62 -13.61 2.99
N GLY A 106 -11.85 -13.16 4.22
CA GLY A 106 -11.40 -13.85 5.43
C GLY A 106 -12.50 -14.72 6.04
N ARG A 107 -12.14 -15.67 6.90
CA ARG A 107 -13.08 -16.62 7.54
C ARG A 107 -14.27 -15.96 8.24
N ALA A 108 -14.08 -14.80 8.86
CA ALA A 108 -15.10 -14.13 9.66
C ALA A 108 -15.72 -12.90 8.98
N ARG A 109 -15.08 -12.35 7.95
CA ARG A 109 -15.49 -11.09 7.30
C ARG A 109 -14.78 -10.90 5.97
N THR A 110 -15.52 -10.38 5.00
CA THR A 110 -14.97 -9.79 3.78
C THR A 110 -14.53 -8.36 4.09
N ARG A 111 -13.39 -7.96 3.54
CA ARG A 111 -12.83 -6.61 3.66
C ARG A 111 -12.48 -6.06 2.29
N ALA A 112 -12.51 -4.74 2.16
CA ALA A 112 -11.98 -4.05 1.01
C ALA A 112 -10.67 -3.35 1.39
N VAL A 113 -9.67 -3.45 0.53
CA VAL A 113 -8.41 -2.73 0.68
C VAL A 113 -8.30 -1.72 -0.44
N ALA A 114 -8.43 -0.44 -0.09
CA ALA A 114 -8.29 0.67 -1.00
C ALA A 114 -6.82 1.08 -1.08
N ILE A 115 -6.26 1.13 -2.28
CA ILE A 115 -4.86 1.44 -2.54
C ILE A 115 -4.78 2.52 -3.62
N ARG A 116 -3.95 3.53 -3.39
CA ARG A 116 -3.53 4.48 -4.42
C ARG A 116 -2.05 4.27 -4.72
N LEU A 117 -1.71 3.99 -5.97
CA LEU A 117 -0.34 3.93 -6.47
C LEU A 117 -0.03 5.18 -7.28
N GLU A 118 1.20 5.68 -7.11
CA GLU A 118 1.77 6.75 -7.92
C GLU A 118 3.08 6.27 -8.53
N GLY A 119 3.28 6.58 -9.81
CA GLY A 119 4.48 6.29 -10.58
C GLY A 119 5.56 7.32 -10.32
N LEU A 120 6.66 6.88 -9.74
CA LEU A 120 7.81 7.72 -9.41
C LEU A 120 9.07 6.94 -9.79
N ASP A 121 9.97 7.57 -10.55
CA ASP A 121 11.23 6.98 -11.01
C ASP A 121 11.04 5.58 -11.66
N ASN A 122 10.03 5.46 -12.55
CA ASN A 122 9.63 4.25 -13.26
C ASN A 122 9.17 3.09 -12.35
N ARG A 123 8.70 3.40 -11.14
CA ARG A 123 8.19 2.39 -10.19
C ARG A 123 6.91 2.86 -9.53
N TRP A 124 6.05 1.91 -9.23
CA TRP A 124 4.87 2.16 -8.42
C TRP A 124 5.24 2.30 -6.93
N ARG A 125 4.72 3.33 -6.28
CA ARG A 125 4.69 3.46 -4.82
C ARG A 125 3.27 3.70 -4.34
N ALA A 126 2.86 3.01 -3.29
CA ALA A 126 1.58 3.23 -2.65
C ALA A 126 1.62 4.51 -1.81
N ALA A 127 0.84 5.50 -2.25
CA ALA A 127 0.67 6.79 -1.60
C ALA A 127 -0.53 6.81 -0.64
N ALA A 128 -1.43 5.83 -0.73
CA ALA A 128 -2.49 5.59 0.26
C ALA A 128 -2.81 4.09 0.35
N ILE A 129 -3.07 3.60 1.57
CA ILE A 129 -3.56 2.23 1.83
C ILE A 129 -4.55 2.27 2.99
N ASN A 130 -5.78 1.80 2.77
CA ASN A 130 -6.81 1.68 3.80
C ASN A 130 -7.44 0.29 3.78
N VAL A 131 -7.68 -0.28 4.96
CA VAL A 131 -8.40 -1.56 5.12
C VAL A 131 -9.72 -1.27 5.80
N LEU A 132 -10.82 -1.52 5.08
CA LEU A 132 -12.18 -1.29 5.51
C LEU A 132 -12.74 -2.49 6.30
#